data_AF-A0A6L7UXV7-F1
#
_entry.id   AF-A0A6L7UXV7-F1
#
_cell.length_a   1.000
_cell.length_b   1.000
_cell.length_c   1.000
_cell.angle_alpha   90.00
_cell.angle_beta   90.00
_cell.angle_gamma   90.00
#
_symmetry.space_group_name_H-M   'P 1'
#
loop_
_entity.id
_entity.type
_entity.pdbx_description
1 polymer ?
#
loop_
_entity_poly.entity_id
_entity_poly.type
_entity_poly.pdbx_seq_one_letter_code
_entity_poly.pdbx_strand_id
1 'polypeptide(L)'
;MSDNDTLLAYLVPTITSQVEVAATKSLAYILNKSKASRTVVDELIGTDNFRVESIERLTAEETLSKGSRLDLVGYDASDKRRLLVEAKFWAPLDPGQITGYFKLLKEDGPGVLLFLVPDRRARHVWAQALSEMEAVGRRVKPLMDDDSHKTAEVEGTYKRIALITWNLLLNRMEEQTSEQATVADIRQLMGLTRDQEGSGFEPLTKDAAANDFAARDVHFRKMISDVVSIGERQGWITTVGLTWGVAEPYCRRYLHLVGTNARWLGLGVEYRERFYAETPFWIWTHKADWQERPAPPRTIDSRTGRYCYTPVELPSDAEYQDVVQSIVNQLRNVQDALPPNDTSKSEST
;
A
#
# COMPACT_ATOMS: atom_id res chain seq x y z
N MET A 1 9.55 -19.74 -12.94
CA MET A 1 10.73 -19.40 -12.12
C MET A 1 10.74 -17.89 -12.07
N SER A 2 10.70 -17.27 -10.89
CA SER A 2 10.80 -15.80 -10.81
C SER A 2 12.23 -15.41 -11.21
N ASP A 3 12.35 -14.39 -12.05
CA ASP A 3 13.63 -13.80 -12.45
C ASP A 3 14.21 -13.02 -11.25
N ASN A 4 14.63 -13.76 -10.21
CA ASN A 4 15.31 -13.21 -9.05
C ASN A 4 16.76 -12.97 -9.45
N ASP A 5 17.03 -11.86 -10.14
CA ASP A 5 18.33 -11.53 -10.73
C ASP A 5 19.48 -11.36 -9.71
N THR A 6 19.20 -11.36 -8.40
CA THR A 6 20.22 -11.21 -7.35
C THR A 6 19.99 -12.15 -6.17
N LEU A 7 21.08 -12.45 -5.43
CA LEU A 7 21.04 -13.29 -4.24
C LEU A 7 20.12 -12.71 -3.17
N LEU A 8 20.14 -11.39 -3.00
CA LEU A 8 19.30 -10.69 -2.03
C LEU A 8 17.82 -10.77 -2.40
N ALA A 9 17.48 -10.63 -3.69
CA ALA A 9 16.11 -10.85 -4.19
C ALA A 9 15.63 -12.30 -3.99
N TYR A 10 16.52 -13.28 -4.14
CA TYR A 10 16.19 -14.68 -3.92
C TYR A 10 16.03 -15.04 -2.43
N LEU A 11 17.00 -14.69 -1.60
CA LEU A 11 17.05 -15.15 -0.22
C LEU A 11 16.07 -14.41 0.68
N VAL A 12 16.00 -13.08 0.61
CA VAL A 12 15.27 -12.27 1.61
C VAL A 12 13.79 -12.67 1.72
N PRO A 13 13.02 -12.79 0.62
CA PRO A 13 11.61 -13.19 0.71
C PRO A 13 11.41 -14.62 1.24
N THR A 14 12.41 -15.49 1.10
CA THR A 14 12.33 -16.89 1.59
C THR A 14 12.62 -17.03 3.08
N ILE A 15 13.35 -16.09 3.68
CA ILE A 15 13.79 -16.15 5.08
C ILE A 15 13.01 -15.22 6.00
N THR A 16 12.38 -14.15 5.49
CA THR A 16 11.65 -13.19 6.30
C THR A 16 10.50 -12.54 5.54
N SER A 17 9.42 -12.24 6.25
CA SER A 17 8.34 -11.38 5.75
C SER A 17 8.63 -9.88 5.89
N GLN A 18 9.68 -9.50 6.64
CA GLN A 18 10.09 -8.11 6.85
C GLN A 18 11.07 -7.65 5.77
N VAL A 19 10.66 -7.75 4.50
CA VAL A 19 11.52 -7.43 3.35
C VAL A 19 11.93 -5.95 3.33
N GLU A 20 11.02 -5.05 3.73
CA GLU A 20 11.27 -3.60 3.87
C GLU A 20 12.42 -3.31 4.85
N VAL A 21 12.43 -3.98 6.01
CA VAL A 21 13.51 -3.86 7.01
C VAL A 21 14.84 -4.36 6.45
N ALA A 22 14.84 -5.45 5.68
CA ALA A 22 16.05 -5.96 5.06
C ALA A 22 16.60 -4.96 4.01
N ALA A 23 15.73 -4.34 3.21
CA ALA A 23 16.10 -3.34 2.22
C ALA A 23 16.69 -2.08 2.88
N THR A 24 16.05 -1.55 3.92
CA THR A 24 16.52 -0.32 4.61
C THR A 24 17.81 -0.56 5.38
N LYS A 25 17.99 -1.73 6.02
CA LYS A 25 19.27 -2.12 6.61
C LYS A 25 20.39 -2.25 5.59
N SER A 26 20.09 -2.82 4.42
CA SER A 26 21.05 -2.95 3.33
C SER A 26 21.45 -1.57 2.80
N LEU A 27 20.49 -0.66 2.64
CA LEU A 27 20.74 0.73 2.25
C LEU A 27 21.62 1.45 3.29
N ALA A 28 21.31 1.35 4.59
CA ALA A 28 22.16 1.89 5.66
C ALA A 28 23.59 1.34 5.60
N TYR A 29 23.75 0.04 5.38
CA TYR A 29 25.07 -0.58 5.27
C TYR A 29 25.89 0.04 4.12
N ILE A 30 25.29 0.13 2.92
CA ILE A 30 25.95 0.72 1.75
C ILE A 30 26.29 2.19 2.00
N LEU A 31 25.33 2.98 2.49
CA LEU A 31 25.53 4.40 2.71
C LEU A 31 26.58 4.69 3.79
N ASN A 32 26.70 3.90 4.86
CA ASN A 32 27.77 4.09 5.83
C ASN A 32 29.16 3.73 5.28
N LYS A 33 29.23 2.78 4.35
CA LYS A 33 30.49 2.32 3.74
C LYS A 33 30.99 3.26 2.63
N SER A 34 30.08 3.90 1.89
CA SER A 34 30.42 4.65 0.67
C SER A 34 30.10 6.14 0.80
N LYS A 35 31.15 6.98 0.81
CA LYS A 35 30.97 8.44 0.77
C LYS A 35 30.30 8.89 -0.54
N ALA A 36 30.66 8.30 -1.67
CA ALA A 36 30.05 8.61 -2.97
C ALA A 36 28.53 8.38 -2.94
N SER A 37 28.08 7.27 -2.35
CA SER A 37 26.65 6.99 -2.21
C SER A 37 25.95 7.96 -1.25
N ARG A 38 26.62 8.47 -0.21
CA ARG A 38 26.07 9.54 0.64
C ARG A 38 25.98 10.87 -0.10
N THR A 39 26.96 11.19 -0.94
CA THR A 39 26.91 12.38 -1.80
C THR A 39 25.70 12.37 -2.73
N VAL A 40 25.33 11.21 -3.29
CA VAL A 40 24.07 11.07 -4.05
C VAL A 40 22.85 11.46 -3.21
N VAL A 41 22.79 11.01 -1.96
CA VAL A 41 21.67 11.37 -1.05
C VAL A 41 21.65 12.88 -0.81
N ASP A 42 22.79 13.48 -0.48
CA ASP A 42 22.93 14.93 -0.26
C ASP A 42 22.49 15.74 -1.50
N GLU A 43 22.85 15.28 -2.70
CA GLU A 43 22.46 15.89 -3.97
C GLU A 43 20.96 15.77 -4.26
N LEU A 44 20.38 14.60 -4.01
CA LEU A 44 18.95 14.37 -4.25
C LEU A 44 18.06 15.15 -3.29
N ILE A 45 18.46 15.36 -2.04
CA ILE A 45 17.65 16.11 -1.06
C ILE A 45 17.97 17.62 -1.04
N GLY A 46 19.07 18.03 -1.67
CA GLY A 46 19.55 19.40 -1.73
C GLY A 46 19.05 20.17 -2.96
N THR A 47 19.07 21.50 -2.88
CA THR A 47 19.02 22.39 -4.04
C THR A 47 20.04 23.53 -3.88
N ASP A 48 20.21 24.38 -4.90
CA ASP A 48 21.17 25.48 -4.84
C ASP A 48 20.97 26.41 -3.62
N ASN A 49 19.72 26.59 -3.18
CA ASN A 49 19.36 27.49 -2.08
C ASN A 49 19.06 26.76 -0.75
N PHE A 50 19.26 25.45 -0.69
CA PHE A 50 19.05 24.67 0.52
C PHE A 50 19.95 23.44 0.50
N ARG A 51 20.86 23.39 1.45
CA ARG A 51 21.70 22.21 1.64
C ARG A 51 21.61 21.79 3.09
N VAL A 52 21.33 20.52 3.27
CA VAL A 52 21.53 19.86 4.54
C VAL A 52 23.04 19.78 4.78
N GLU A 53 23.48 19.89 6.04
CA GLU A 53 24.85 19.51 6.38
C GLU A 53 25.09 18.06 5.92
N SER A 54 26.29 17.77 5.40
CA SER A 54 26.56 16.47 4.79
C SER A 54 26.24 15.33 5.75
N ILE A 55 25.51 14.34 5.27
CA ILE A 55 25.15 13.19 6.08
C ILE A 55 26.40 12.32 6.26
N GLU A 56 26.88 12.20 7.49
CA GLU A 56 28.09 11.44 7.83
C GLU A 56 27.77 9.99 8.22
N ARG A 57 26.61 9.76 8.83
CA ARG A 57 26.21 8.45 9.35
C ARG A 57 24.72 8.22 9.21
N LEU A 58 24.33 6.98 8.92
CA LEU A 58 22.93 6.56 8.93
C LEU A 58 22.69 5.39 9.89
N THR A 59 21.57 5.39 10.59
CA THR A 59 21.09 4.25 11.38
C THR A 59 19.76 3.76 10.85
N ALA A 60 19.64 2.44 10.70
CA ALA A 60 18.38 1.79 10.40
C ALA A 60 17.62 1.46 11.69
N GLU A 61 16.28 1.42 11.59
CA GLU A 61 15.39 0.93 12.65
C GLU A 61 15.51 1.69 13.98
N GLU A 62 15.65 3.01 13.93
CA GLU A 62 15.78 3.80 15.15
C GLU A 62 14.46 3.90 15.91
N THR A 63 14.45 3.37 17.13
CA THR A 63 13.25 3.37 17.99
C THR A 63 13.13 4.70 18.73
N LEU A 64 11.95 5.30 18.64
CA LEU A 64 11.58 6.54 19.32
C LEU A 64 10.94 6.26 20.68
N SER A 65 10.82 7.31 21.51
CA SER A 65 10.35 7.24 22.91
C SER A 65 8.89 6.80 23.13
N LYS A 66 8.22 6.26 22.10
CA LYS A 66 6.86 5.73 22.15
C LYS A 66 6.68 4.42 21.36
N GLY A 67 7.76 3.71 21.07
CA GLY A 67 7.73 2.44 20.32
C GLY A 67 7.53 2.58 18.81
N SER A 68 7.33 3.81 18.30
CA SER A 68 7.41 4.09 16.86
C SER A 68 8.87 3.97 16.39
N ARG A 69 9.08 3.46 15.19
CA ARG A 69 10.39 3.16 14.63
C ARG A 69 10.55 3.85 13.29
N LEU A 70 11.62 4.64 13.15
CA LEU A 70 12.02 5.22 11.88
C LEU A 70 12.81 4.20 11.07
N ASP A 71 12.55 4.12 9.77
CA ASP A 71 13.26 3.17 8.92
C ASP A 71 14.74 3.53 8.80
N LEU A 72 15.06 4.79 8.55
CA LEU A 72 16.43 5.30 8.46
C LEU A 72 16.54 6.73 9.00
N VAL A 73 17.65 7.01 9.70
CA VAL A 73 17.97 8.33 10.24
C VAL A 73 19.38 8.71 9.84
N GLY A 74 19.55 9.85 9.18
CA GLY A 74 20.81 10.45 8.80
C GLY A 74 21.25 11.56 9.75
N TYR A 75 22.53 11.50 10.10
CA TYR A 75 23.19 12.39 11.05
C TYR A 75 24.29 13.19 10.37
N ASP A 76 24.41 14.47 10.73
CA ASP A 76 25.56 15.29 10.36
C ASP A 76 26.80 15.01 11.23
N ALA A 77 27.90 15.71 10.95
CA ALA A 77 29.15 15.62 11.70
C ALA A 77 29.02 16.05 13.19
N SER A 78 27.96 16.78 13.54
CA SER A 78 27.64 17.19 14.92
C SER A 78 26.66 16.23 15.61
N ASP A 79 26.39 15.06 15.02
CA ASP A 79 25.45 14.05 15.49
C ASP A 79 24.00 14.56 15.61
N LYS A 80 23.63 15.58 14.82
CA LYS A 80 22.24 16.06 14.75
C LYS A 80 21.48 15.31 13.67
N ARG A 81 20.21 15.01 13.95
CA ARG A 81 19.29 14.39 12.98
C ARG A 81 18.90 15.40 11.91
N ARG A 82 19.38 15.18 10.70
CA ARG A 82 19.15 16.07 9.56
C ARG A 82 18.33 15.44 8.45
N LEU A 83 18.36 14.12 8.35
CA LEU A 83 17.57 13.34 7.41
C LEU A 83 16.76 12.29 8.16
N LEU A 84 15.45 12.26 7.97
CA LEU A 84 14.60 11.15 8.39
C LEU A 84 14.06 10.51 7.11
N VAL A 85 14.20 9.20 6.97
CA VAL A 85 13.68 8.49 5.82
C VAL A 85 12.63 7.48 6.29
N GLU A 86 11.45 7.58 5.70
CA GLU A 86 10.41 6.57 5.80
C GLU A 86 10.37 5.81 4.47
N ALA A 87 10.72 4.54 4.50
CA ALA A 87 10.71 3.69 3.32
C ALA A 87 9.42 2.88 3.29
N LYS A 88 8.78 2.78 2.14
CA LYS A 88 7.56 1.97 2.00
C LYS A 88 7.58 1.21 0.71
N PHE A 89 7.49 -0.12 0.77
CA PHE A 89 7.15 -0.93 -0.41
C PHE A 89 5.65 -0.87 -0.64
N TRP A 90 4.85 -1.68 0.07
CA TRP A 90 3.40 -1.80 -0.16
C TRP A 90 2.55 -1.57 1.08
N ALA A 91 3.18 -1.33 2.24
CA ALA A 91 2.46 -0.94 3.43
C ALA A 91 1.88 0.48 3.25
N PRO A 92 0.67 0.76 3.77
CA PRO A 92 0.13 2.11 3.84
C PRO A 92 1.07 3.00 4.62
N LEU A 93 1.11 4.28 4.25
CA LEU A 93 1.75 5.28 5.07
C LEU A 93 0.79 5.67 6.20
N ASP A 94 1.24 5.58 7.46
CA ASP A 94 0.43 6.02 8.59
C ASP A 94 0.46 7.57 8.66
N PRO A 95 -0.70 8.25 8.57
CA PRO A 95 -0.81 9.70 8.73
C PRO A 95 -0.07 10.26 9.95
N GLY A 96 -0.11 9.53 11.07
CA GLY A 96 0.55 9.89 12.32
C GLY A 96 2.07 9.85 12.22
N GLN A 97 2.63 9.00 11.35
CA GLN A 97 4.07 8.94 11.09
C GLN A 97 4.55 10.21 10.36
N ILE A 98 3.83 10.69 9.35
CA ILE A 98 4.22 11.85 8.55
C ILE A 98 4.42 13.08 9.44
N THR A 99 3.38 13.45 10.18
CA THR A 99 3.40 14.64 11.04
C THR A 99 4.22 14.41 12.31
N GLY A 100 4.28 13.18 12.80
CA GLY A 100 5.08 12.78 13.95
C GLY A 100 6.58 12.89 13.68
N TYR A 101 7.04 12.34 12.56
CA TYR A 101 8.46 12.35 12.18
C TYR A 101 8.95 13.73 11.79
N PHE A 102 8.13 14.52 11.11
CA PHE A 102 8.48 15.91 10.79
C PHE A 102 8.81 16.75 12.05
N LYS A 103 8.16 16.48 13.18
CA LYS A 103 8.43 17.15 14.46
C LYS A 103 9.76 16.73 15.10
N LEU A 104 10.35 15.61 14.68
CA LEU A 104 11.63 15.12 15.20
C LEU A 104 12.84 15.82 14.57
N LEU A 105 12.67 16.39 13.37
CA LEU A 105 13.69 17.25 12.77
C LEU A 105 13.93 18.46 13.65
N LYS A 106 15.20 18.81 13.87
CA LYS A 106 15.58 19.97 14.68
C LYS A 106 15.25 21.26 13.94
N GLU A 107 14.90 22.31 14.69
CA GLU A 107 14.61 23.66 14.16
C GLU A 107 15.87 24.53 14.03
N ASP A 108 17.03 24.02 14.45
CA ASP A 108 18.30 24.74 14.51
C ASP A 108 19.10 24.69 13.18
N GLY A 109 18.47 24.21 12.10
CA GLY A 109 19.06 24.17 10.78
C GLY A 109 18.24 23.34 9.77
N PRO A 110 18.75 23.24 8.53
CA PRO A 110 18.12 22.48 7.46
C PRO A 110 17.82 21.02 7.83
N GLY A 111 16.62 20.53 7.52
CA GLY A 111 16.26 19.13 7.75
C GLY A 111 15.27 18.60 6.73
N VAL A 112 15.33 17.29 6.45
CA VAL A 112 14.51 16.65 5.42
C VAL A 112 13.79 15.43 5.97
N LEU A 113 12.48 15.36 5.74
CA LEU A 113 11.70 14.13 5.82
C LEU A 113 11.58 13.56 4.40
N LEU A 114 12.20 12.41 4.15
CA LEU A 114 12.27 11.76 2.86
C LEU A 114 11.39 10.51 2.83
N PHE A 115 10.52 10.42 1.82
CA PHE A 115 9.81 9.19 1.48
C PHE A 115 10.58 8.44 0.41
N LEU A 116 10.91 7.18 0.67
CA LEU A 116 11.60 6.30 -0.28
C LEU A 116 10.66 5.16 -0.70
N VAL A 117 10.20 5.21 -1.95
CA VAL A 117 9.08 4.37 -2.41
C VAL A 117 9.35 3.74 -3.78
N PRO A 118 8.63 2.67 -4.17
CA PRO A 118 8.57 2.23 -5.56
C PRO A 118 8.03 3.32 -6.48
N ASP A 119 8.47 3.34 -7.73
CA ASP A 119 8.06 4.34 -8.73
C ASP A 119 6.54 4.40 -8.88
N ARG A 120 5.88 3.24 -8.84
CA ARG A 120 4.42 3.11 -8.95
C ARG A 120 3.64 3.77 -7.80
N ARG A 121 4.25 4.00 -6.64
CA ARG A 121 3.60 4.61 -5.47
C ARG A 121 3.91 6.09 -5.28
N ALA A 122 4.87 6.62 -6.04
CA ALA A 122 5.37 7.99 -5.88
C ALA A 122 4.24 9.02 -5.88
N ARG A 123 3.31 8.93 -6.84
CA ARG A 123 2.19 9.88 -6.95
C ARG A 123 1.27 9.85 -5.73
N HIS A 124 0.86 8.66 -5.31
CA HIS A 124 -0.11 8.51 -4.21
C HIS A 124 0.52 8.93 -2.87
N VAL A 125 1.71 8.40 -2.57
CA VAL A 125 2.41 8.72 -1.32
C VAL A 125 2.72 10.21 -1.22
N TRP A 126 3.09 10.85 -2.34
CA TRP A 126 3.29 12.30 -2.37
C TRP A 126 2.01 13.07 -2.04
N ALA A 127 0.90 12.75 -2.71
CA ALA A 127 -0.37 13.41 -2.47
C ALA A 127 -0.84 13.24 -1.01
N GLN A 128 -0.71 12.03 -0.47
CA GLN A 128 -1.02 11.76 0.94
C GLN A 128 -0.13 12.60 1.87
N ALA A 129 1.19 12.65 1.63
CA ALA A 129 2.11 13.41 2.47
C ALA A 129 1.81 14.92 2.49
N LEU A 130 1.47 15.52 1.35
CA LEU A 130 1.08 16.93 1.30
C LEU A 130 -0.25 17.17 2.01
N SER A 131 -1.25 16.30 1.78
CA SER A 131 -2.56 16.41 2.43
C SER A 131 -2.45 16.35 3.96
N GLU A 132 -1.63 15.45 4.50
CA GLU A 132 -1.43 15.32 5.94
C GLU A 132 -0.72 16.53 6.57
N MET A 133 0.17 17.20 5.82
CA MET A 133 0.78 18.45 6.27
C MET A 133 -0.21 19.60 6.28
N GLU A 134 -1.03 19.72 5.25
CA GLU A 134 -2.09 20.72 5.17
C GLU A 134 -3.13 20.53 6.29
N ALA A 135 -3.49 19.28 6.61
CA ALA A 135 -4.43 18.95 7.68
C ALA A 135 -3.97 19.44 9.06
N VAL A 136 -2.65 19.55 9.29
CA VAL A 136 -2.08 20.12 10.52
C VAL A 136 -1.70 21.61 10.40
N GLY A 137 -2.21 22.29 9.37
CA GLY A 137 -2.04 23.72 9.14
C GLY A 137 -0.64 24.12 8.64
N ARG A 138 0.13 23.17 8.09
CA ARG A 138 1.43 23.47 7.46
C ARG A 138 1.24 23.74 5.98
N ARG A 139 1.68 24.91 5.54
CA ARG A 139 1.74 25.23 4.11
C ARG A 139 3.00 24.66 3.51
N VAL A 140 2.83 23.94 2.40
CA VAL A 140 3.89 23.29 1.65
C VAL A 140 4.00 23.96 0.28
N LYS A 141 5.21 24.32 -0.11
CA LYS A 141 5.50 24.94 -1.40
C LYS A 141 6.31 23.95 -2.24
N PRO A 142 5.73 23.37 -3.31
CA PRO A 142 6.47 22.50 -4.23
C PRO A 142 7.67 23.21 -4.85
N LEU A 143 8.77 22.49 -5.00
CA LEU A 143 10.00 22.96 -5.63
C LEU A 143 10.41 22.11 -6.84
N MET A 144 10.30 20.78 -6.69
CA MET A 144 10.53 19.79 -7.74
C MET A 144 9.32 18.86 -7.78
N ASP A 145 8.84 18.52 -8.98
CA ASP A 145 7.70 17.63 -9.17
C ASP A 145 7.92 16.69 -10.37
N ASP A 146 9.06 15.98 -10.38
CA ASP A 146 9.31 14.89 -11.31
C ASP A 146 8.66 13.60 -10.79
N ASP A 147 8.29 12.66 -11.68
CA ASP A 147 7.64 11.41 -11.28
C ASP A 147 8.47 10.60 -10.27
N SER A 148 9.80 10.65 -10.39
CA SER A 148 10.73 9.91 -9.55
C SER A 148 11.36 10.74 -8.42
N HIS A 149 11.20 12.06 -8.46
CA HIS A 149 11.83 13.00 -7.55
C HIS A 149 10.92 14.21 -7.28
N LYS A 150 10.41 14.30 -6.06
CA LYS A 150 9.55 15.40 -5.62
C LYS A 150 10.11 16.05 -4.36
N THR A 151 10.07 17.38 -4.30
CA THR A 151 10.48 18.12 -3.10
C THR A 151 9.56 19.30 -2.85
N ALA A 152 9.33 19.59 -1.57
CA ALA A 152 8.56 20.74 -1.11
C ALA A 152 9.20 21.37 0.14
N GLU A 153 9.15 22.70 0.19
CA GLU A 153 9.50 23.47 1.38
C GLU A 153 8.29 23.62 2.30
N VAL A 154 8.53 23.56 3.61
CA VAL A 154 7.50 23.85 4.60
C VAL A 154 7.66 25.30 5.05
N GLU A 155 6.66 26.13 4.75
CA GLU A 155 6.73 27.58 4.98
C GLU A 155 7.02 27.93 6.45
N GLY A 156 7.90 28.91 6.66
CA GLY A 156 8.30 29.37 7.98
C GLY A 156 9.23 28.43 8.74
N THR A 157 9.83 27.44 8.07
CA THR A 157 10.78 26.49 8.66
C THR A 157 12.01 26.32 7.78
N TYR A 158 13.07 25.74 8.34
CA TYR A 158 14.22 25.25 7.57
C TYR A 158 14.04 23.78 7.17
N LYS A 159 12.80 23.32 6.98
CA LYS A 159 12.52 21.90 6.74
C LYS A 159 11.90 21.66 5.38
N ARG A 160 12.19 20.50 4.84
CA ARG A 160 11.63 20.01 3.59
C ARG A 160 11.02 18.64 3.75
N ILE A 161 10.10 18.37 2.83
CA ILE A 161 9.58 17.05 2.56
C ILE A 161 10.03 16.68 1.16
N ALA A 162 10.53 15.47 1.01
CA ALA A 162 11.00 14.95 -0.25
C ALA A 162 10.43 13.56 -0.48
N LEU A 163 10.33 13.19 -1.75
CA LEU A 163 10.06 11.83 -2.18
C LEU A 163 11.03 11.50 -3.30
N ILE A 164 11.71 10.37 -3.17
CA ILE A 164 12.51 9.79 -4.25
C ILE A 164 12.13 8.32 -4.43
N THR A 165 12.30 7.80 -5.65
CA THR A 165 12.07 6.38 -5.89
C THR A 165 13.30 5.54 -5.56
N TRP A 166 13.08 4.29 -5.17
CA TRP A 166 14.17 3.31 -5.01
C TRP A 166 15.01 3.21 -6.28
N ASN A 167 14.37 3.17 -7.44
CA ASN A 167 15.03 3.08 -8.73
C ASN A 167 15.93 4.31 -8.97
N LEU A 168 15.43 5.53 -8.76
CA LEU A 168 16.23 6.75 -8.91
C LEU A 168 17.45 6.74 -8.00
N LEU A 169 17.24 6.50 -6.70
CA LEU A 169 18.31 6.52 -5.71
C LEU A 169 19.42 5.52 -6.06
N LEU A 170 19.05 4.25 -6.30
CA LEU A 170 20.02 3.19 -6.49
C LEU A 170 20.75 3.29 -7.82
N ASN A 171 20.08 3.71 -8.91
CA ASN A 171 20.75 3.97 -10.19
C ASN A 171 21.80 5.08 -10.05
N ARG A 172 21.46 6.19 -9.38
CA ARG A 172 22.41 7.28 -9.14
C ARG A 172 23.58 6.85 -8.25
N MET A 173 23.32 6.06 -7.22
CA MET A 173 24.37 5.46 -6.39
C MET A 173 25.29 4.56 -7.20
N GLU A 174 24.75 3.72 -8.10
CA GLU A 174 25.54 2.85 -8.96
C GLU A 174 26.43 3.68 -9.91
N GLU A 175 25.86 4.69 -10.57
CA GLU A 175 26.57 5.56 -11.51
C GLU A 175 27.73 6.35 -10.86
N GLN A 176 27.53 6.85 -9.64
CA GLN A 176 28.53 7.66 -8.95
C GLN A 176 29.57 6.85 -8.17
N THR A 177 29.34 5.55 -7.97
CA THR A 177 30.25 4.70 -7.18
C THR A 177 31.22 3.96 -8.11
N SER A 178 32.52 4.14 -7.90
CA SER A 178 33.56 3.44 -8.66
C SER A 178 34.07 2.15 -7.99
N GLU A 179 33.81 1.98 -6.68
CA GLU A 179 34.24 0.83 -5.89
C GLU A 179 33.42 -0.42 -6.25
N GLN A 180 34.06 -1.41 -6.88
CA GLN A 180 33.40 -2.62 -7.39
C GLN A 180 32.61 -3.40 -6.32
N ALA A 181 33.14 -3.48 -5.09
CA ALA A 181 32.45 -4.16 -4.00
C ALA A 181 31.16 -3.43 -3.61
N THR A 182 31.21 -2.10 -3.53
CA THR A 182 30.05 -1.27 -3.22
C THR A 182 29.03 -1.29 -4.37
N VAL A 183 29.48 -1.26 -5.63
CA VAL A 183 28.61 -1.43 -6.81
C VAL A 183 27.89 -2.79 -6.78
N ALA A 184 28.60 -3.86 -6.42
CA ALA A 184 27.97 -5.17 -6.25
C ALA A 184 26.91 -5.17 -5.13
N ASP A 185 27.19 -4.54 -3.99
CA ASP A 185 26.24 -4.38 -2.88
C ASP A 185 24.99 -3.59 -3.33
N ILE A 186 25.16 -2.50 -4.09
CA ILE A 186 24.08 -1.70 -4.68
C ILE A 186 23.22 -2.56 -5.63
N ARG A 187 23.86 -3.31 -6.53
CA ARG A 187 23.15 -4.20 -7.46
C ARG A 187 22.33 -5.27 -6.74
N GLN A 188 22.85 -5.85 -5.65
CA GLN A 188 22.09 -6.79 -4.83
C GLN A 188 20.79 -6.15 -4.32
N LEU A 189 20.88 -4.94 -3.76
CA LEU A 189 19.72 -4.19 -3.27
C LEU A 189 18.75 -3.82 -4.41
N MET A 190 19.24 -3.40 -5.58
CA MET A 190 18.41 -3.12 -6.76
C MET A 190 17.58 -4.33 -7.17
N GLY A 191 18.17 -5.54 -7.15
CA GLY A 191 17.43 -6.76 -7.44
C GLY A 191 16.28 -6.99 -6.47
N LEU A 192 16.50 -6.76 -5.16
CA LEU A 192 15.42 -6.89 -4.18
C LEU A 192 14.32 -5.85 -4.39
N THR A 193 14.68 -4.59 -4.63
CA THR A 193 13.68 -3.53 -4.82
C THR A 193 12.85 -3.77 -6.08
N ARG A 194 13.44 -4.30 -7.16
CA ARG A 194 12.71 -4.68 -8.38
C ARG A 194 11.74 -5.84 -8.15
N ASP A 195 12.16 -6.88 -7.41
CA ASP A 195 11.28 -8.00 -7.03
C ASP A 195 10.08 -7.50 -6.22
N GLN A 196 10.32 -6.59 -5.27
CA GLN A 196 9.24 -5.95 -4.54
C GLN A 196 8.36 -5.08 -5.44
N GLU A 197 8.93 -4.34 -6.39
CA GLU A 197 8.18 -3.53 -7.34
C GLU A 197 7.22 -4.35 -8.23
N GLY A 198 7.66 -5.53 -8.69
CA GLY A 198 6.86 -6.42 -9.52
C GLY A 198 5.76 -7.20 -8.79
N SER A 199 5.87 -7.35 -7.46
CA SER A 199 4.91 -8.14 -6.65
C SER A 199 3.77 -7.31 -6.05
N GLY A 200 3.84 -5.98 -6.12
CA GLY A 200 2.87 -5.07 -5.53
C GLY A 200 1.51 -5.01 -6.21
N PHE A 201 0.52 -4.54 -5.44
CA PHE A 201 -0.75 -4.12 -6.00
C PHE A 201 -0.58 -2.79 -6.74
N GLU A 202 -0.78 -2.81 -8.04
CA GLU A 202 -0.86 -1.61 -8.85
C GLU A 202 -2.28 -1.02 -8.75
N PRO A 203 -2.47 0.29 -8.49
CA PRO A 203 -3.79 0.90 -8.49
C PRO A 203 -4.58 0.60 -9.76
N LEU A 204 -5.89 0.38 -9.61
CA LEU A 204 -6.77 0.16 -10.75
C LEU A 204 -6.97 1.47 -11.50
N THR A 205 -6.96 1.42 -12.83
CA THR A 205 -7.26 2.61 -13.64
C THR A 205 -8.74 2.65 -14.01
N LYS A 206 -9.24 3.82 -14.41
CA LYS A 206 -10.60 3.96 -14.95
C LYS A 206 -10.80 3.24 -16.29
N ASP A 207 -9.70 2.96 -17.00
CA ASP A 207 -9.75 2.19 -18.23
C ASP A 207 -9.74 0.69 -17.90
N ALA A 208 -10.93 0.09 -17.92
CA ALA A 208 -11.09 -1.33 -17.66
C ALA A 208 -10.31 -2.21 -18.65
N ALA A 209 -10.03 -1.75 -19.87
CA ALA A 209 -9.23 -2.49 -20.85
C ALA A 209 -7.73 -2.46 -20.52
N ALA A 210 -7.28 -1.43 -19.78
CA ALA A 210 -5.91 -1.34 -19.28
C ALA A 210 -5.68 -2.19 -18.00
N ASN A 211 -6.75 -2.60 -17.33
CA ASN A 211 -6.66 -3.47 -16.16
C ASN A 211 -6.63 -4.94 -16.60
N ASP A 212 -5.44 -5.55 -16.69
CA ASP A 212 -5.32 -7.00 -16.89
C ASP A 212 -5.78 -7.75 -15.63
N PHE A 213 -7.09 -8.04 -15.56
CA PHE A 213 -7.70 -8.71 -14.42
C PHE A 213 -7.27 -10.17 -14.27
N ALA A 214 -6.78 -10.81 -15.34
CA ALA A 214 -6.23 -12.17 -15.25
C ALA A 214 -4.86 -12.15 -14.57
N ALA A 215 -3.99 -11.20 -14.93
CA ALA A 215 -2.70 -11.02 -14.26
C ALA A 215 -2.82 -10.61 -12.78
N ARG A 216 -3.99 -10.12 -12.35
CA ARG A 216 -4.27 -9.63 -10.98
C ARG A 216 -4.99 -10.65 -10.08
N ASP A 217 -5.21 -11.89 -10.52
CA ASP A 217 -5.94 -12.93 -9.76
C ASP A 217 -5.38 -13.12 -8.34
N VAL A 218 -4.04 -13.13 -8.18
CA VAL A 218 -3.40 -13.26 -6.87
C VAL A 218 -3.77 -12.08 -5.94
N HIS A 219 -3.73 -10.85 -6.45
CA HIS A 219 -4.11 -9.67 -5.66
C HIS A 219 -5.60 -9.69 -5.31
N PHE A 220 -6.46 -10.14 -6.23
CA PHE A 220 -7.89 -10.24 -5.98
C PHE A 220 -8.25 -11.29 -4.93
N ARG A 221 -7.62 -12.47 -4.99
CA ARG A 221 -7.76 -13.48 -3.93
C ARG A 221 -7.30 -12.96 -2.57
N LYS A 222 -6.22 -12.19 -2.57
CA LYS A 222 -5.74 -11.52 -1.37
C LYS A 222 -6.78 -10.51 -0.85
N MET A 223 -7.36 -9.67 -1.71
CA MET A 223 -8.40 -8.71 -1.31
C MET A 223 -9.60 -9.40 -0.70
N ILE A 224 -10.12 -10.47 -1.32
CA ILE A 224 -11.25 -11.25 -0.79
C ILE A 224 -10.92 -11.75 0.63
N SER A 225 -9.71 -12.27 0.82
CA SER A 225 -9.24 -12.78 2.12
C SER A 225 -9.13 -11.67 3.17
N ASP A 226 -8.61 -10.50 2.80
CA ASP A 226 -8.47 -9.36 3.70
C ASP A 226 -9.83 -8.79 4.10
N VAL A 227 -10.77 -8.64 3.15
CA VAL A 227 -12.16 -8.22 3.42
C VAL A 227 -12.83 -9.15 4.43
N VAL A 228 -12.73 -10.47 4.21
CA VAL A 228 -13.30 -11.48 5.10
C VAL A 228 -12.66 -11.41 6.49
N SER A 229 -11.33 -11.28 6.55
CA SER A 229 -10.61 -11.17 7.82
C SER A 229 -11.02 -9.92 8.61
N ILE A 230 -11.23 -8.78 7.93
CA ILE A 230 -11.76 -7.57 8.56
C ILE A 230 -13.16 -7.84 9.13
N GLY A 231 -14.04 -8.47 8.36
CA GLY A 231 -15.40 -8.73 8.79
C GLY A 231 -15.53 -9.74 9.93
N GLU A 232 -14.68 -10.77 9.94
CA GLU A 232 -14.60 -11.75 11.04
C GLU A 232 -14.08 -11.08 12.32
N ARG A 233 -13.03 -10.25 12.24
CA ARG A 233 -12.53 -9.48 13.39
C ARG A 233 -13.56 -8.52 13.97
N GLN A 234 -14.41 -7.95 13.10
CA GLN A 234 -15.50 -7.06 13.50
C GLN A 234 -16.80 -7.82 13.87
N GLY A 235 -16.82 -9.15 13.79
CA GLY A 235 -17.92 -10.00 14.24
C GLY A 235 -19.18 -10.03 13.37
N TRP A 236 -19.13 -9.50 12.14
CA TRP A 236 -20.30 -9.45 11.25
C TRP A 236 -20.21 -10.38 10.04
N ILE A 237 -19.05 -11.01 9.84
CA ILE A 237 -18.86 -12.10 8.88
C ILE A 237 -18.48 -13.38 9.65
N THR A 238 -18.93 -14.53 9.17
CA THR A 238 -18.35 -15.84 9.51
C THR A 238 -18.24 -16.71 8.28
N THR A 239 -17.16 -17.49 8.20
CA THR A 239 -16.96 -18.49 7.13
C THR A 239 -17.06 -19.93 7.62
N VAL A 240 -17.54 -20.13 8.86
CA VAL A 240 -17.72 -21.46 9.46
C VAL A 240 -18.67 -22.30 8.60
N GLY A 241 -18.24 -23.53 8.27
CA GLY A 241 -19.02 -24.45 7.43
C GLY A 241 -19.01 -24.13 5.94
N LEU A 242 -18.27 -23.11 5.51
CA LEU A 242 -18.22 -22.65 4.12
C LEU A 242 -16.80 -22.77 3.53
N THR A 243 -16.73 -23.25 2.29
CA THR A 243 -15.46 -23.44 1.57
C THR A 243 -15.15 -22.25 0.66
N TRP A 244 -14.01 -22.29 -0.01
CA TRP A 244 -13.81 -21.48 -1.21
C TRP A 244 -14.54 -22.12 -2.39
N GLY A 245 -15.01 -21.30 -3.32
CA GLY A 245 -15.42 -21.73 -4.65
C GLY A 245 -14.36 -21.30 -5.66
N VAL A 246 -13.40 -22.17 -5.95
CA VAL A 246 -12.38 -21.93 -6.98
C VAL A 246 -12.66 -22.89 -8.13
N ALA A 247 -13.16 -22.35 -9.25
CA ALA A 247 -13.33 -23.10 -10.49
C ALA A 247 -13.38 -22.10 -11.63
N GLU A 248 -12.71 -22.37 -12.75
CA GLU A 248 -12.87 -21.51 -13.92
C GLU A 248 -14.36 -21.42 -14.31
N PRO A 249 -14.91 -20.22 -14.55
CA PRO A 249 -14.25 -18.90 -14.67
C PRO A 249 -14.47 -17.98 -13.44
N TYR A 250 -14.36 -18.46 -12.20
CA TYR A 250 -14.54 -17.65 -11.00
C TYR A 250 -13.62 -18.04 -9.83
N CYS A 251 -13.36 -17.07 -8.97
CA CYS A 251 -12.79 -17.29 -7.65
C CYS A 251 -13.63 -16.57 -6.60
N ARG A 252 -14.21 -17.30 -5.65
CA ARG A 252 -15.09 -16.71 -4.63
C ARG A 252 -14.91 -17.32 -3.25
N ARG A 253 -15.16 -16.51 -2.24
CA ARG A 253 -15.30 -16.94 -0.85
C ARG A 253 -16.76 -16.92 -0.45
N TYR A 254 -17.26 -18.07 -0.02
CA TYR A 254 -18.58 -18.17 0.59
C TYR A 254 -18.52 -17.68 2.04
N LEU A 255 -19.50 -16.88 2.46
CA LEU A 255 -19.59 -16.29 3.79
C LEU A 255 -21.04 -16.17 4.27
N HIS A 256 -21.21 -16.11 5.59
CA HIS A 256 -22.46 -15.70 6.22
C HIS A 256 -22.32 -14.26 6.74
N LEU A 257 -23.39 -13.47 6.59
CA LEU A 257 -23.53 -12.16 7.22
C LEU A 257 -24.31 -12.31 8.52
N VAL A 258 -23.63 -12.12 9.65
CA VAL A 258 -24.21 -12.27 10.99
C VAL A 258 -25.35 -11.27 11.16
N GLY A 259 -26.47 -11.72 11.72
CA GLY A 259 -27.66 -10.88 11.95
C GLY A 259 -28.60 -10.75 10.76
N THR A 260 -28.36 -11.46 9.65
CA THR A 260 -29.27 -11.49 8.49
C THR A 260 -29.84 -12.88 8.26
N ASN A 261 -31.06 -12.94 7.70
CA ASN A 261 -31.72 -14.19 7.27
C ASN A 261 -31.16 -14.75 5.96
N ALA A 262 -30.12 -14.13 5.39
CA ALA A 262 -29.49 -14.61 4.16
C ALA A 262 -28.82 -15.96 4.40
N ARG A 263 -28.99 -16.89 3.44
CA ARG A 263 -28.48 -18.25 3.58
C ARG A 263 -26.96 -18.25 3.61
N TRP A 264 -26.35 -17.68 2.58
CA TRP A 264 -24.93 -17.43 2.43
C TRP A 264 -24.75 -16.50 1.23
N LEU A 265 -23.62 -15.80 1.19
CA LEU A 265 -23.20 -14.97 0.06
C LEU A 265 -21.88 -15.47 -0.49
N GLY A 266 -21.63 -15.26 -1.78
CA GLY A 266 -20.32 -15.39 -2.39
C GLY A 266 -19.74 -14.01 -2.67
N LEU A 267 -18.56 -13.70 -2.13
CA LEU A 267 -17.76 -12.55 -2.53
C LEU A 267 -16.64 -13.04 -3.45
N GLY A 268 -16.53 -12.51 -4.66
CA GLY A 268 -15.46 -12.97 -5.54
C GLY A 268 -15.38 -12.34 -6.91
N VAL A 269 -14.45 -12.85 -7.70
CA VAL A 269 -14.22 -12.45 -9.09
C VAL A 269 -14.98 -13.36 -10.04
N GLU A 270 -15.64 -12.77 -11.05
CA GLU A 270 -16.31 -13.49 -12.14
C GLU A 270 -15.71 -13.06 -13.48
N TYR A 271 -15.06 -13.99 -14.18
CA TYR A 271 -14.31 -13.73 -15.42
C TYR A 271 -15.14 -13.92 -16.70
N ARG A 272 -16.45 -14.19 -16.61
CA ARG A 272 -17.32 -14.32 -17.79
C ARG A 272 -17.61 -12.94 -18.40
N GLU A 273 -17.60 -12.87 -19.73
CA GLU A 273 -17.86 -11.65 -20.52
C GLU A 273 -19.10 -10.85 -20.07
N ARG A 274 -20.20 -11.51 -19.68
CA ARG A 274 -21.43 -10.85 -19.21
C ARG A 274 -21.25 -10.04 -17.92
N PHE A 275 -20.24 -10.35 -17.12
CA PHE A 275 -19.92 -9.69 -15.85
C PHE A 275 -18.70 -8.76 -15.98
N TYR A 276 -17.99 -8.81 -17.11
CA TYR A 276 -16.68 -8.17 -17.27
C TYR A 276 -16.74 -6.70 -17.70
N ALA A 277 -17.92 -6.20 -18.09
CA ALA A 277 -18.06 -4.86 -18.67
C ALA A 277 -17.97 -3.70 -17.66
N GLU A 278 -18.07 -3.97 -16.35
CA GLU A 278 -18.16 -2.92 -15.33
C GLU A 278 -17.25 -3.13 -14.11
N THR A 279 -17.08 -4.38 -13.63
CA THR A 279 -16.16 -4.72 -12.53
C THR A 279 -15.88 -6.22 -12.52
N PRO A 280 -14.65 -6.66 -12.18
CA PRO A 280 -14.37 -8.07 -11.97
C PRO A 280 -14.98 -8.59 -10.65
N PHE A 281 -15.28 -7.74 -9.66
CA PHE A 281 -15.75 -8.16 -8.33
C PHE A 281 -17.28 -8.12 -8.20
N TRP A 282 -17.82 -9.19 -7.61
CA TRP A 282 -19.26 -9.39 -7.46
C TRP A 282 -19.61 -9.95 -6.09
N ILE A 283 -20.75 -9.52 -5.57
CA ILE A 283 -21.46 -10.14 -4.46
C ILE A 283 -22.58 -10.98 -5.04
N TRP A 284 -22.59 -12.26 -4.69
CA TRP A 284 -23.54 -13.24 -5.19
C TRP A 284 -24.41 -13.75 -4.05
N THR A 285 -25.74 -13.74 -4.24
CA THR A 285 -26.69 -14.23 -3.23
C THR A 285 -27.90 -14.89 -3.87
N HIS A 286 -28.69 -15.60 -3.07
CA HIS A 286 -29.97 -16.15 -3.49
C HIS A 286 -31.00 -15.02 -3.67
N LYS A 287 -31.73 -15.03 -4.78
CA LYS A 287 -32.77 -14.02 -5.04
C LYS A 287 -33.87 -14.02 -3.97
N ALA A 288 -34.18 -15.20 -3.44
CA ALA A 288 -35.16 -15.37 -2.36
C ALA A 288 -34.72 -14.72 -1.03
N ASP A 289 -33.43 -14.43 -0.84
CA ASP A 289 -32.93 -13.83 0.41
C ASP A 289 -33.33 -12.34 0.52
N TRP A 290 -33.77 -11.72 -0.58
CA TRP A 290 -34.25 -10.33 -0.58
C TRP A 290 -35.69 -10.16 -0.05
N GLN A 291 -36.49 -11.22 0.09
CA GLN A 291 -37.84 -11.20 0.68
C GLN A 291 -38.68 -9.95 0.33
N GLU A 292 -38.87 -9.69 -0.97
CA GLU A 292 -39.62 -8.53 -1.51
C GLU A 292 -38.95 -7.15 -1.38
N ARG A 293 -37.82 -7.04 -0.66
CA ARG A 293 -37.00 -5.82 -0.66
C ARG A 293 -36.34 -5.62 -2.03
N PRO A 294 -36.19 -4.37 -2.49
CA PRO A 294 -35.43 -4.09 -3.70
C PRO A 294 -33.97 -4.50 -3.49
N ALA A 295 -33.43 -5.25 -4.44
CA ALA A 295 -32.00 -5.52 -4.47
C ALA A 295 -31.20 -4.21 -4.72
N PRO A 296 -29.91 -4.16 -4.36
CA PRO A 296 -29.07 -3.00 -4.60
C PRO A 296 -29.07 -2.59 -6.08
N PRO A 297 -28.86 -1.30 -6.39
CA PRO A 297 -28.75 -0.83 -7.76
C PRO A 297 -27.76 -1.67 -8.59
N ARG A 298 -28.03 -1.82 -9.89
CA ARG A 298 -27.21 -2.60 -10.85
C ARG A 298 -27.11 -4.10 -10.56
N THR A 299 -27.89 -4.63 -9.61
CA THR A 299 -27.99 -6.07 -9.39
C THR A 299 -28.60 -6.76 -10.60
N ILE A 300 -27.95 -7.82 -11.09
CA ILE A 300 -28.41 -8.61 -12.24
C ILE A 300 -28.79 -10.03 -11.84
N ASP A 301 -29.83 -10.57 -12.48
CA ASP A 301 -30.24 -11.95 -12.27
C ASP A 301 -29.37 -12.95 -13.04
N SER A 302 -29.06 -14.06 -12.38
CA SER A 302 -28.49 -15.26 -13.00
C SER A 302 -29.41 -15.78 -14.11
N ARG A 303 -28.86 -16.55 -15.06
CA ARG A 303 -29.67 -17.20 -16.12
C ARG A 303 -30.80 -18.08 -15.57
N THR A 304 -30.59 -18.68 -14.40
CA THR A 304 -31.57 -19.54 -13.74
C THR A 304 -32.66 -18.76 -12.97
N GLY A 305 -32.48 -17.45 -12.76
CA GLY A 305 -33.34 -16.63 -11.89
C GLY A 305 -33.24 -16.93 -10.39
N ARG A 306 -32.50 -18.00 -10.00
CA ARG A 306 -32.36 -18.41 -8.59
C ARG A 306 -31.44 -17.50 -7.78
N TYR A 307 -30.48 -16.89 -8.46
CA TYR A 307 -29.45 -16.05 -7.86
C TYR A 307 -29.42 -14.67 -8.50
N CYS A 308 -28.89 -13.72 -7.76
CA CYS A 308 -28.58 -12.38 -8.23
C CYS A 308 -27.13 -12.00 -7.90
N TYR A 309 -26.59 -11.08 -8.69
CA TYR A 309 -25.22 -10.60 -8.61
C TYR A 309 -25.22 -9.08 -8.51
N THR A 310 -24.66 -8.57 -7.42
CA THR A 310 -24.47 -7.13 -7.21
C THR A 310 -23.02 -6.79 -7.54
N PRO A 311 -22.77 -5.85 -8.47
CA PRO A 311 -21.40 -5.43 -8.79
C PRO A 311 -20.76 -4.73 -7.60
N VAL A 312 -19.46 -4.95 -7.40
CA VAL A 312 -18.66 -4.21 -6.42
C VAL A 312 -17.78 -3.21 -7.15
N GLU A 313 -17.97 -1.93 -6.88
CA GLU A 313 -17.19 -0.86 -7.50
C GLU A 313 -15.81 -0.78 -6.85
N LEU A 314 -14.76 -0.94 -7.64
CA LEU A 314 -13.39 -0.81 -7.16
C LEU A 314 -12.92 0.62 -7.44
N PRO A 315 -12.45 1.37 -6.43
CA PRO A 315 -12.00 2.74 -6.64
C PRO A 315 -10.77 2.75 -7.56
N SER A 316 -10.78 3.66 -8.54
CA SER A 316 -9.64 3.91 -9.42
C SER A 316 -8.61 4.78 -8.73
N ASP A 317 -7.33 4.62 -9.08
CA ASP A 317 -6.19 5.41 -8.57
C ASP A 317 -6.06 5.35 -7.03
N ALA A 318 -6.59 4.30 -6.43
CA ALA A 318 -6.61 4.08 -4.98
C ALA A 318 -5.58 3.01 -4.55
N GLU A 319 -5.04 3.17 -3.34
CA GLU A 319 -4.16 2.16 -2.75
C GLU A 319 -4.95 0.89 -2.39
N TYR A 320 -4.21 -0.22 -2.24
CA TYR A 320 -4.79 -1.52 -1.93
C TYR A 320 -5.77 -1.49 -0.74
N GLN A 321 -5.41 -0.79 0.34
CA GLN A 321 -6.27 -0.74 1.54
C GLN A 321 -7.54 0.06 1.31
N ASP A 322 -7.49 1.13 0.53
CA ASP A 322 -8.67 1.92 0.19
C ASP A 322 -9.64 1.10 -0.67
N VAL A 323 -9.09 0.31 -1.60
CA VAL A 323 -9.87 -0.67 -2.39
C VAL A 323 -10.53 -1.69 -1.46
N VAL A 324 -9.76 -2.31 -0.56
CA VAL A 324 -10.29 -3.29 0.41
C VAL A 324 -11.38 -2.68 1.30
N GLN A 325 -11.17 -1.47 1.82
CA GLN A 325 -12.14 -0.78 2.68
C GLN A 325 -13.40 -0.39 1.90
N SER A 326 -13.27 0.01 0.62
CA SER A 326 -14.42 0.22 -0.26
C SER A 326 -15.27 -1.05 -0.42
N ILE A 327 -14.63 -2.20 -0.63
CA ILE A 327 -15.34 -3.49 -0.72
C ILE A 327 -16.05 -3.82 0.60
N VAL A 328 -15.39 -3.61 1.75
CA VAL A 328 -16.00 -3.78 3.08
C VAL A 328 -17.25 -2.92 3.22
N ASN A 329 -17.18 -1.64 2.87
CA ASN A 329 -18.31 -0.71 2.98
C ASN A 329 -19.47 -1.14 2.09
N GLN A 330 -19.19 -1.58 0.86
CA GLN A 330 -20.22 -2.07 -0.06
C GLN A 330 -20.87 -3.37 0.44
N LEU A 331 -20.10 -4.30 1.03
CA LEU A 331 -20.65 -5.52 1.59
C LEU A 331 -21.53 -5.24 2.84
N ARG A 332 -21.17 -4.23 3.64
CA ARG A 332 -22.02 -3.72 4.72
C ARG A 332 -23.33 -3.13 4.21
N ASN A 333 -23.29 -2.35 3.14
CA ASN A 333 -24.52 -1.83 2.52
C ASN A 333 -25.44 -2.98 2.05
N VAL A 334 -24.88 -4.07 1.54
CA VAL A 334 -25.65 -5.28 1.21
C VAL A 334 -26.23 -5.93 2.47
N GLN A 335 -25.46 -6.04 3.55
CA GLN A 335 -25.93 -6.56 4.83
C GLN A 335 -27.13 -5.77 5.36
N ASP A 336 -27.05 -4.45 5.36
CA ASP A 336 -28.09 -3.55 5.89
C ASP A 336 -29.38 -3.62 5.06
N ALA A 337 -29.25 -3.88 3.75
CA ALA A 337 -30.38 -4.02 2.86
C ALA A 337 -31.10 -5.38 3.02
N LEU A 338 -30.39 -6.43 3.44
CA LEU A 338 -30.96 -7.77 3.64
C LEU A 338 -31.92 -7.81 4.86
N PRO A 339 -32.91 -8.71 4.85
CA PRO A 339 -33.79 -8.91 6.00
C PRO A 339 -32.99 -9.34 7.25
N PRO A 340 -33.22 -8.72 8.42
CA PRO A 340 -32.57 -9.13 9.66
C PRO A 340 -33.05 -10.53 10.10
N ASN A 341 -32.23 -11.23 10.89
CA ASN A 341 -32.64 -12.47 11.53
C ASN A 341 -33.80 -12.21 12.49
N ASP A 342 -34.88 -12.98 12.33
CA ASP A 342 -36.08 -12.87 13.16
C ASP A 342 -35.83 -13.59 14.50
N THR A 343 -35.17 -12.93 15.46
CA THR A 343 -34.98 -13.48 16.81
C THR A 343 -36.27 -13.51 17.64
N SER A 344 -37.40 -13.06 17.07
CA SER A 344 -38.70 -13.01 17.72
C SER A 344 -39.47 -14.35 17.75
N LYS A 345 -38.96 -15.40 17.09
CA LYS A 345 -39.64 -16.71 16.99
C LYS A 345 -39.10 -17.80 17.92
N SER A 346 -38.15 -17.52 18.82
CA SER A 346 -37.57 -18.52 19.74
C SER A 346 -38.04 -18.45 21.19
N GLU A 347 -39.00 -17.59 21.55
CA GLU A 347 -39.56 -17.52 22.92
C GLU A 347 -41.00 -18.06 23.04
N SER A 348 -41.35 -19.07 22.23
CA SER A 348 -42.59 -19.84 22.44
C SER A 348 -42.35 -21.33 22.23
N THR A 349 -41.77 -21.96 23.25
CA THR A 349 -42.02 -23.36 23.60
C THR A 349 -42.08 -23.50 25.11
#